data_AF-A0A257LIZ3-F1
#
_entry.id   AF-A0A257LIZ3-F1
#
_cell.length_a   1.000
_cell.length_b   1.000
_cell.length_c   1.000
_cell.angle_alpha   90.00
_cell.angle_beta   90.00
_cell.angle_gamma   90.00
#
_symmetry.space_group_name_H-M   'P 1'
#
loop_
_entity.id
_entity.type
_entity.pdbx_description
1 polymer ?
#
loop_
_entity_poly.entity_id
_entity_poly.type
_entity_poly.pdbx_seq_one_letter_code
_entity_poly.pdbx_strand_id
1 'polypeptide(L)'
;VKLLDFGIAKALDPMEGSDGSTTLAGERPFTPHYASPEQVRGEPVGTATDLYSLGVLLYVMLTGIRPYGREATSALEAARSVLHDEPTRPSALSPEQTTDPQWVVHRRRLEGDLDNILLKALDKRQDHRYPSVAALMADVRAHLAGFPVSARAPLPGYLIGKFILRHRVASAAVALGVVGLAVGLGVSLWQGQRAATARDLAQSRLTHLPARRPGGQGRPAQGPDRQPRPHGPGDGR
;
A
#
# COMPACT_ATOMS: atom_id res chain seq x y z
N VAL A 1 26.17 -18.84 -2.54
CA VAL A 1 26.94 -18.02 -3.52
C VAL A 1 28.28 -17.69 -2.87
N LYS A 2 29.40 -18.06 -3.49
CA LYS A 2 30.75 -17.68 -3.06
C LYS A 2 31.20 -16.52 -3.96
N LEU A 3 31.58 -15.40 -3.35
CA LEU A 3 32.19 -14.27 -4.07
C LEU A 3 33.66 -14.63 -4.30
N LEU A 4 34.04 -14.81 -5.57
CA LEU A 4 35.42 -14.84 -6.03
C LEU A 4 35.66 -13.46 -6.65
N ASP A 5 36.46 -12.64 -5.97
CA ASP A 5 37.36 -11.61 -6.53
C ASP A 5 37.69 -10.55 -5.47
N PHE A 6 38.65 -10.87 -4.58
CA PHE A 6 39.33 -9.88 -3.74
C PHE A 6 40.56 -9.26 -4.44
N GLY A 7 40.73 -9.52 -5.75
CA GLY A 7 41.96 -9.22 -6.50
C GLY A 7 42.20 -7.77 -6.92
N ILE A 8 41.36 -6.80 -6.54
CA ILE A 8 41.57 -5.37 -6.90
C ILE A 8 41.60 -4.46 -5.67
N ALA A 9 41.53 -5.03 -4.47
CA ALA A 9 41.79 -4.30 -3.24
C ALA A 9 43.30 -4.32 -2.97
N LYS A 10 44.03 -3.32 -3.51
CA LYS A 10 45.35 -2.81 -3.07
C LYS A 10 46.29 -2.51 -4.26
N ALA A 11 46.05 -1.37 -4.91
CA ALA A 11 47.08 -0.66 -5.68
C ALA A 11 46.72 0.83 -5.80
N LEU A 12 46.53 1.48 -4.65
CA LEU A 12 46.53 2.95 -4.54
C LEU A 12 47.41 3.30 -3.34
N ASP A 13 48.70 2.99 -3.47
CA ASP A 13 49.75 3.68 -2.71
C ASP A 13 50.34 4.76 -3.64
N PRO A 14 50.57 5.99 -3.17
CA PRO A 14 51.17 7.04 -3.99
C PRO A 14 52.68 6.77 -4.11
N MET A 15 53.11 6.19 -5.22
CA MET A 15 54.55 6.08 -5.52
C MET A 15 55.04 7.43 -6.04
N GLU A 16 55.75 8.15 -5.17
CA GLU A 16 56.72 9.16 -5.54
C GLU A 16 57.76 8.58 -6.51
N GLY A 17 58.05 9.35 -7.57
CA GLY A 17 59.34 9.42 -8.27
C GLY A 17 59.85 8.19 -9.03
N SER A 18 59.73 8.20 -10.36
CA SER A 18 60.91 8.10 -11.25
C SER A 18 60.53 8.34 -12.71
N ASP A 19 61.45 8.98 -13.42
CA ASP A 19 61.36 9.53 -14.76
C ASP A 19 60.99 8.57 -15.90
N GLY A 20 60.32 9.15 -16.90
CA GLY A 20 60.73 8.98 -18.29
C GLY A 20 60.45 7.65 -18.98
N SER A 21 59.19 7.40 -19.36
CA SER A 21 58.90 6.95 -20.73
C SER A 21 57.42 7.14 -21.07
N THR A 22 57.19 7.55 -22.31
CA THR A 22 55.92 7.87 -22.94
C THR A 22 55.00 6.64 -23.04
N THR A 23 54.36 6.25 -21.95
CA THR A 23 53.19 5.35 -22.02
C THR A 23 51.95 6.18 -22.30
N LEU A 24 51.42 6.03 -23.50
CA LEU A 24 50.08 6.48 -23.91
C LEU A 24 49.08 6.27 -22.76
N ALA A 25 48.65 7.38 -22.17
CA ALA A 25 47.50 7.39 -21.28
C ALA A 25 46.28 6.90 -22.08
N GLY A 26 45.63 5.81 -21.66
CA GLY A 26 44.36 5.46 -22.28
C GLY A 26 43.70 4.16 -21.87
N GLU A 27 44.46 3.10 -21.58
CA GLU A 27 43.86 1.78 -21.35
C GLU A 27 43.95 1.39 -19.88
N ARG A 28 43.14 2.06 -19.05
CA ARG A 28 42.72 1.42 -17.80
C ARG A 28 41.71 0.33 -18.19
N PRO A 29 41.96 -0.96 -17.92
CA PRO A 29 40.99 -2.02 -18.15
C PRO A 29 39.94 -1.95 -17.02
N PHE A 30 39.18 -0.86 -16.94
CA PHE A 30 37.94 -0.86 -16.19
C PHE A 30 36.88 -1.38 -17.14
N THR A 31 36.10 -2.37 -16.71
CA THR A 31 34.76 -2.59 -17.25
C THR A 31 33.92 -1.39 -16.78
N PRO A 32 33.79 -0.30 -17.57
CA PRO A 32 33.33 1.00 -17.05
C PRO A 32 31.87 0.95 -16.59
N HIS A 33 31.18 -0.12 -16.99
CA HIS A 33 29.76 -0.33 -16.78
C HIS A 33 29.34 -0.56 -15.33
N TYR A 34 30.27 -0.88 -14.43
CA TYR A 34 30.00 -1.05 -12.98
C TYR A 34 30.66 0.02 -12.11
N ALA A 35 31.42 0.92 -12.71
CA ALA A 35 32.12 1.97 -11.98
C ALA A 35 31.13 2.97 -11.40
N SER A 36 31.37 3.39 -10.15
CA SER A 36 30.58 4.42 -9.51
C SER A 36 30.93 5.83 -10.00
N PRO A 37 30.06 6.83 -9.78
CA PRO A 37 30.32 8.21 -10.21
C PRO A 37 31.56 8.82 -9.55
N GLU A 38 31.85 8.46 -8.31
CA GLU A 38 33.08 8.86 -7.62
C GLU A 38 34.32 8.18 -8.20
N GLN A 39 34.24 6.90 -8.61
CA GLN A 39 35.36 6.23 -9.30
C GLN A 39 35.66 6.89 -10.64
N VAL A 40 34.62 7.26 -11.41
CA VAL A 40 34.77 7.97 -12.68
C VAL A 40 35.37 9.36 -12.49
N ARG A 41 35.01 10.06 -11.41
CA ARG A 41 35.56 11.38 -11.05
C ARG A 41 36.96 11.33 -10.41
N GLY A 42 37.44 10.15 -10.02
CA GLY A 42 38.69 10.01 -9.25
C GLY A 42 38.57 10.53 -7.81
N GLU A 43 37.36 10.51 -7.25
CA GLU A 43 37.06 10.88 -5.87
C GLU A 43 37.34 9.71 -4.90
N PRO A 44 37.40 9.97 -3.58
CA PRO A 44 37.57 8.92 -2.59
C PRO A 44 36.51 7.82 -2.71
N VAL A 45 36.99 6.58 -2.79
CA VAL A 45 36.16 5.37 -2.86
C VAL A 45 35.96 4.79 -1.47
N GLY A 46 34.81 4.17 -1.23
CA GLY A 46 34.48 3.56 0.05
C GLY A 46 33.28 2.63 -0.06
N THR A 47 32.64 2.31 1.07
CA THR A 47 31.49 1.38 1.10
C THR A 47 30.33 1.80 0.18
N ALA A 48 30.12 3.11 -0.01
CA ALA A 48 29.11 3.62 -0.93
C ALA A 48 29.40 3.22 -2.38
N THR A 49 30.68 3.13 -2.78
CA THR A 49 31.13 2.69 -4.10
C THR A 49 30.72 1.25 -4.36
N ASP A 50 31.00 0.35 -3.41
CA ASP A 50 30.62 -1.06 -3.53
C ASP A 50 29.09 -1.24 -3.59
N LEU A 51 28.35 -0.44 -2.82
CA LEU A 51 26.89 -0.43 -2.84
C LEU A 51 26.32 -0.01 -4.20
N TYR A 52 26.96 0.96 -4.85
CA TYR A 52 26.57 1.37 -6.20
C TYR A 52 26.79 0.25 -7.20
N SER A 53 27.98 -0.35 -7.22
CA SER A 53 28.30 -1.46 -8.13
C SER A 53 27.38 -2.67 -7.89
N LEU A 54 27.05 -2.97 -6.62
CA LEU A 54 26.06 -3.98 -6.27
C LEU A 54 24.65 -3.61 -6.76
N GLY A 55 24.26 -2.34 -6.69
CA GLY A 55 23.02 -1.83 -7.26
C GLY A 55 22.94 -2.02 -8.78
N VAL A 56 24.03 -1.73 -9.49
CA VAL A 56 24.14 -1.97 -10.95
C VAL A 56 24.00 -3.45 -11.25
N LEU A 57 24.73 -4.30 -10.51
CA LEU A 57 24.68 -5.75 -10.70
C LEU A 57 23.26 -6.29 -10.46
N LEU A 58 22.61 -5.87 -9.38
CA LEU A 58 21.24 -6.28 -9.07
C LEU A 58 20.27 -5.83 -10.16
N TYR A 59 20.42 -4.61 -10.68
CA TYR A 59 19.63 -4.12 -11.79
C TYR A 59 19.77 -5.01 -13.03
N VAL A 60 21.02 -5.35 -13.41
CA VAL A 60 21.32 -6.21 -14.56
C VAL A 60 20.78 -7.63 -14.34
N MET A 61 20.93 -8.20 -13.14
CA MET A 61 20.38 -9.53 -12.83
C MET A 61 18.85 -9.56 -12.94
N LEU A 62 18.18 -8.46 -12.62
CA LEU A 62 16.71 -8.39 -12.64
C LEU A 62 16.15 -8.08 -14.03
N THR A 63 16.88 -7.34 -14.86
CA THR A 63 16.35 -6.80 -16.14
C THR A 63 17.07 -7.31 -17.38
N GLY A 64 18.23 -7.94 -17.20
CA GLY A 64 19.14 -8.36 -18.27
C GLY A 64 19.91 -7.20 -18.92
N ILE A 65 19.65 -5.96 -18.53
CA ILE A 65 20.21 -4.76 -19.17
C ILE A 65 20.81 -3.78 -18.16
N ARG A 66 21.63 -2.85 -18.67
CA ARG A 66 22.27 -1.83 -17.85
C ARG A 66 21.30 -0.70 -17.47
N PRO A 67 21.45 -0.10 -16.27
CA PRO A 67 20.59 1.01 -15.82
C PRO A 67 20.75 2.28 -16.68
N TYR A 68 21.93 2.53 -17.25
CA TYR A 68 22.28 3.65 -18.14
C TYR A 68 23.35 3.22 -19.14
N GLY A 69 23.67 4.08 -20.13
CA GLY A 69 24.73 3.83 -21.11
C GLY A 69 24.52 2.54 -21.92
N ARG A 70 23.26 2.21 -22.26
CA ARG A 70 22.91 0.97 -22.96
C ARG A 70 23.54 0.91 -24.34
N GLU A 71 23.54 2.04 -25.04
CA GLU A 71 24.08 2.22 -26.38
C GLU A 71 25.54 2.71 -26.38
N ALA A 72 26.16 2.87 -25.20
CA ALA A 72 27.54 3.34 -25.12
C ALA A 72 28.48 2.35 -25.82
N THR A 73 29.19 2.85 -26.83
CA THR A 73 30.14 2.09 -27.67
C THR A 73 31.58 2.31 -27.23
N SER A 74 31.85 3.37 -26.47
CA SER A 74 33.18 3.69 -25.93
C SER A 74 33.18 3.78 -24.40
N ALA A 75 34.36 3.62 -23.80
CA ALA A 75 34.54 3.80 -22.37
C ALA A 75 34.21 5.22 -21.90
N LEU A 76 34.50 6.23 -22.74
CA LEU A 76 34.18 7.62 -22.47
C LEU A 76 32.66 7.86 -22.45
N GLU A 77 31.92 7.30 -23.39
CA GLU A 77 30.45 7.36 -23.41
C GLU A 77 29.86 6.68 -22.18
N ALA A 78 30.36 5.50 -21.82
CA ALA A 78 29.92 4.79 -20.62
C ALA A 78 30.17 5.60 -19.34
N ALA A 79 31.36 6.21 -19.22
CA ALA A 79 31.70 7.08 -18.10
C ALA A 79 30.78 8.32 -18.03
N ARG A 80 30.50 8.95 -19.18
CA ARG A 80 29.55 10.07 -19.26
C ARG A 80 28.15 9.67 -18.79
N SER A 81 27.65 8.52 -19.24
CA SER A 81 26.36 7.99 -18.79
C SER A 81 26.32 7.71 -17.29
N VAL A 82 27.39 7.16 -16.72
CA VAL A 82 27.50 6.96 -15.26
C VAL A 82 27.34 8.28 -14.49
N LEU A 83 27.88 9.39 -15.01
CA LEU A 83 27.84 10.69 -14.35
C LEU A 83 26.53 11.45 -14.54
N HIS A 84 25.88 11.33 -15.70
CA HIS A 84 24.81 12.25 -16.10
C HIS A 84 23.46 11.60 -16.37
N ASP A 85 23.43 10.31 -16.70
CA ASP A 85 22.16 9.64 -17.03
C ASP A 85 21.48 9.16 -15.75
N GLU A 86 20.18 9.41 -15.64
CA GLU A 86 19.34 8.87 -14.58
C GLU A 86 18.97 7.40 -14.88
N PRO A 87 19.09 6.49 -13.90
CA PRO A 87 18.70 5.10 -14.10
C PRO A 87 17.19 5.01 -14.37
N THR A 88 16.82 4.33 -15.45
CA THR A 88 15.39 4.05 -15.71
C THR A 88 14.85 3.12 -14.63
N ARG A 89 13.65 3.39 -14.11
CA ARG A 89 12.96 2.45 -13.22
C ARG A 89 12.84 1.08 -13.88
N PRO A 90 13.30 0.00 -13.22
CA PRO A 90 13.17 -1.35 -13.76
C PRO A 90 11.74 -1.64 -14.21
N SER A 91 10.72 -1.35 -13.40
CA SER A 91 9.31 -1.61 -13.73
C SER A 91 8.76 -0.84 -14.95
N ALA A 92 9.43 0.27 -15.32
CA ALA A 92 9.04 1.16 -16.41
C ALA A 92 9.75 0.85 -17.74
N LEU A 93 10.63 -0.15 -17.77
CA LEU A 93 11.25 -0.60 -19.02
C LEU A 93 10.19 -1.12 -20.00
N SER A 94 10.40 -0.89 -21.29
CA SER A 94 9.55 -1.49 -22.31
C SER A 94 10.00 -2.93 -22.57
N PRO A 95 9.09 -3.84 -22.95
CA PRO A 95 9.45 -5.23 -23.28
C PRO A 95 10.54 -5.33 -24.37
N GLU A 96 10.55 -4.41 -25.33
CA GLU A 96 11.57 -4.39 -26.41
C GLU A 96 12.97 -4.04 -25.90
N GLN A 97 13.08 -3.41 -24.73
CA GLN A 97 14.36 -3.00 -24.15
C GLN A 97 15.01 -4.10 -23.31
N THR A 98 14.29 -5.16 -22.95
CA THR A 98 14.78 -6.18 -22.02
C THR A 98 15.17 -7.46 -22.74
N THR A 99 16.28 -8.08 -22.32
CA THR A 99 16.80 -9.29 -22.94
C THR A 99 16.09 -10.56 -22.47
N ASP A 100 15.51 -10.55 -21.27
CA ASP A 100 14.83 -11.70 -20.68
C ASP A 100 13.30 -11.65 -20.93
N PRO A 101 12.72 -12.58 -21.70
CA PRO A 101 11.26 -12.66 -21.89
C PRO A 101 10.47 -12.86 -20.60
N GLN A 102 11.06 -13.49 -19.57
CA GLN A 102 10.41 -13.70 -18.27
C GLN A 102 10.32 -12.41 -17.45
N TRP A 103 11.14 -11.41 -17.76
CA TRP A 103 11.08 -10.10 -17.12
C TRP A 103 9.68 -9.49 -17.23
N VAL A 104 9.01 -9.59 -18.38
CA VAL A 104 7.66 -9.02 -18.61
C VAL A 104 6.64 -9.58 -17.62
N VAL A 105 6.78 -10.84 -17.23
CA VAL A 105 5.90 -11.52 -16.26
C VAL A 105 6.20 -11.03 -14.85
N HIS A 106 7.48 -10.82 -14.53
CA HIS A 106 7.94 -10.46 -13.19
C HIS A 106 7.99 -8.95 -12.93
N ARG A 107 7.91 -8.09 -13.96
CA ARG A 107 8.02 -6.62 -13.82
C ARG A 107 7.02 -6.03 -12.83
N ARG A 108 5.81 -6.61 -12.75
CA ARG A 108 4.78 -6.21 -11.76
C ARG A 108 5.21 -6.46 -10.31
N ARG A 109 6.11 -7.42 -10.07
CA ARG A 109 6.71 -7.67 -8.75
C ARG A 109 7.86 -6.71 -8.46
N LEU A 110 8.48 -6.13 -9.49
CA LEU A 110 9.51 -5.10 -9.35
C LEU A 110 8.91 -3.74 -9.00
N GLU A 111 7.66 -3.51 -9.40
CA GLU A 111 6.97 -2.24 -9.24
C GLU A 111 6.87 -1.82 -7.76
N GLY A 112 7.29 -0.58 -7.49
CA GLY A 112 7.19 0.04 -6.18
C GLY A 112 8.46 -0.14 -5.36
N ASP A 113 8.45 -1.02 -4.37
CA ASP A 113 9.50 -1.04 -3.35
C ASP A 113 10.87 -1.47 -3.92
N LEU A 114 10.91 -2.40 -4.86
CA LEU A 114 12.17 -2.86 -5.46
C LEU A 114 12.76 -1.83 -6.43
N ASP A 115 11.93 -1.10 -7.19
CA ASP A 115 12.38 0.08 -7.94
C ASP A 115 13.04 1.10 -7.01
N ASN A 116 12.39 1.44 -5.88
CA ASN A 116 12.94 2.41 -4.94
C ASN A 116 14.26 1.93 -4.32
N ILE A 117 14.37 0.64 -3.99
CA ILE A 117 15.61 0.06 -3.47
C ILE A 117 16.75 0.23 -4.47
N LEU A 118 16.51 -0.08 -5.74
CA LEU A 118 17.51 0.03 -6.81
C LEU A 118 17.89 1.49 -7.08
N LEU A 119 16.90 2.38 -7.21
CA LEU A 119 17.15 3.80 -7.42
C LEU A 119 17.95 4.41 -6.27
N LYS A 120 17.64 4.06 -5.01
CA LYS A 120 18.41 4.50 -3.84
C LYS A 120 19.85 3.98 -3.87
N ALA A 121 20.08 2.73 -4.30
CA ALA A 121 21.43 2.19 -4.43
C ALA A 121 22.22 2.84 -5.59
N LEU A 122 21.53 3.27 -6.64
CA LEU A 122 22.09 3.89 -7.86
C LEU A 122 22.15 5.43 -7.81
N ASP A 123 21.82 6.04 -6.67
CA ASP A 123 21.89 7.50 -6.51
C ASP A 123 23.33 7.97 -6.75
N LYS A 124 23.49 9.02 -7.56
CA LYS A 124 24.81 9.53 -7.94
C LYS A 124 25.56 10.08 -6.73
N ARG A 125 24.84 10.60 -5.73
CA ARG A 125 25.43 11.11 -4.50
C ARG A 125 25.67 9.99 -3.49
N GLN A 126 26.85 9.97 -2.88
CA GLN A 126 27.23 8.92 -1.92
C GLN A 126 26.36 8.94 -0.65
N ASP A 127 25.95 10.12 -0.19
CA ASP A 127 25.19 10.34 1.05
C ASP A 127 23.70 9.96 0.95
N HIS A 128 23.16 9.89 -0.27
CA HIS A 128 21.78 9.46 -0.53
C HIS A 128 21.63 7.94 -0.66
N ARG A 129 22.74 7.23 -0.87
CA ARG A 129 22.79 5.77 -0.92
C ARG A 129 22.60 5.14 0.46
N TYR A 130 22.58 3.82 0.50
CA TYR A 130 22.59 3.09 1.77
C TYR A 130 23.89 3.36 2.53
N PRO A 131 23.84 3.48 3.88
CA PRO A 131 25.05 3.66 4.68
C PRO A 131 25.87 2.37 4.79
N SER A 132 25.28 1.22 4.50
CA SER A 132 25.96 -0.09 4.54
C SER A 132 25.22 -1.15 3.72
N VAL A 133 25.94 -2.23 3.41
CA VAL A 133 25.33 -3.44 2.81
C VAL A 133 24.26 -4.04 3.71
N ALA A 134 24.41 -3.96 5.03
CA ALA A 134 23.40 -4.42 5.97
C ALA A 134 22.07 -3.65 5.82
N ALA A 135 22.14 -2.33 5.60
CA ALA A 135 20.94 -1.52 5.36
C ALA A 135 20.26 -1.87 4.02
N LEU A 136 21.03 -2.07 2.95
CA LEU A 136 20.49 -2.55 1.67
C LEU A 136 19.83 -3.93 1.83
N MET A 137 20.49 -4.87 2.49
CA MET A 137 19.93 -6.20 2.75
C MET A 137 18.67 -6.15 3.61
N ALA A 138 18.59 -5.24 4.58
CA ALA A 138 17.40 -5.06 5.40
C ALA A 138 16.19 -4.69 4.54
N ASP A 139 16.37 -3.76 3.59
CA ASP A 139 15.29 -3.37 2.67
C ASP A 139 14.93 -4.48 1.69
N VAL A 140 15.91 -5.23 1.15
CA VAL A 140 15.63 -6.39 0.29
C VAL A 140 14.83 -7.46 1.05
N ARG A 141 15.21 -7.78 2.29
CA ARG A 141 14.49 -8.73 3.13
C ARG A 141 13.10 -8.22 3.49
N ALA A 142 12.97 -6.93 3.84
CA ALA A 142 11.69 -6.30 4.12
C ALA A 142 10.77 -6.38 2.91
N HIS A 143 11.27 -6.10 1.71
CA HIS A 143 10.53 -6.24 0.46
C HIS A 143 10.03 -7.68 0.26
N LEU A 144 10.93 -8.67 0.34
CA LEU A 144 10.60 -10.09 0.16
C LEU A 144 9.59 -10.60 1.21
N ALA A 145 9.65 -10.08 2.44
CA ALA A 145 8.75 -10.44 3.52
C ALA A 145 7.48 -9.56 3.58
N GLY A 146 7.28 -8.64 2.63
CA GLY A 146 6.08 -7.80 2.58
C GLY A 146 6.03 -6.69 3.63
N PHE A 147 7.16 -6.30 4.21
CA PHE A 147 7.29 -5.18 5.14
C PHE A 147 7.52 -3.84 4.40
N PRO A 148 7.35 -2.71 5.10
CA PRO A 148 7.81 -1.41 4.63
C PRO A 148 9.33 -1.35 4.43
N VAL A 149 9.80 -0.64 3.39
CA VAL A 149 11.24 -0.46 3.08
C VAL A 149 11.68 0.98 3.38
N SER A 150 12.94 1.17 3.79
CA SER A 150 13.54 2.50 4.02
C SER A 150 13.74 3.30 2.73
N ALA A 151 13.75 2.63 1.58
CA ALA A 151 13.88 3.25 0.27
C ALA A 151 12.67 4.08 -0.15
N ARG A 152 11.54 3.95 0.56
CA ARG A 152 10.30 4.67 0.27
C ARG A 152 9.92 5.55 1.45
N ALA A 153 9.40 6.74 1.16
CA ALA A 153 8.90 7.64 2.20
C ALA A 153 7.81 6.95 3.05
N PRO A 154 7.87 7.04 4.40
CA PRO A 154 6.95 6.37 5.30
C PRO A 154 5.58 7.08 5.35
N LEU A 155 4.86 7.06 4.23
CA LEU A 155 3.52 7.65 4.14
C LEU A 155 2.50 6.77 4.88
N PRO A 156 1.54 7.35 5.64
CA PRO A 156 0.56 6.59 6.41
C PRO A 156 -0.19 5.54 5.57
N GLY A 157 -0.60 5.88 4.35
CA GLY A 157 -1.30 4.96 3.45
C GLY A 157 -0.46 3.74 3.05
N TYR A 158 0.84 3.93 2.82
CA TYR A 158 1.77 2.84 2.50
C TYR A 158 1.92 1.87 3.69
N LEU A 159 2.10 2.41 4.89
CA LEU A 159 2.25 1.63 6.12
C LEU A 159 0.96 0.87 6.46
N ILE A 160 -0.20 1.53 6.37
CA ILE A 160 -1.52 0.91 6.60
C ILE A 160 -1.77 -0.18 5.55
N GLY A 161 -1.49 0.07 4.27
CA GLY A 161 -1.66 -0.93 3.21
C GLY A 161 -0.82 -2.19 3.46
N LYS A 162 0.47 -2.03 3.79
CA LYS A 162 1.35 -3.14 4.17
C LYS A 162 0.86 -3.88 5.42
N PHE A 163 0.32 -3.17 6.40
CA PHE A 163 -0.27 -3.76 7.60
C PHE A 163 -1.52 -4.61 7.27
N ILE A 164 -2.46 -4.06 6.49
CA ILE A 164 -3.70 -4.76 6.09
C ILE A 164 -3.37 -6.02 5.28
N LEU A 165 -2.48 -5.93 4.29
CA LEU A 165 -2.10 -7.06 3.46
C LEU A 165 -1.51 -8.21 4.29
N ARG A 166 -0.70 -7.86 5.29
CA ARG A 166 -0.06 -8.83 6.19
C ARG A 166 -1.05 -9.43 7.20
N HIS A 167 -2.03 -8.66 7.67
CA HIS A 167 -3.00 -9.08 8.68
C HIS A 167 -4.43 -9.23 8.12
N ARG A 168 -4.57 -9.63 6.86
CA ARG A 168 -5.86 -9.62 6.11
C ARG A 168 -7.05 -10.20 6.88
N VAL A 169 -6.85 -11.30 7.60
CA VAL A 169 -7.92 -11.98 8.37
C VAL A 169 -8.31 -11.15 9.59
N ALA A 170 -7.33 -10.72 10.39
CA ALA A 170 -7.58 -9.89 11.56
C ALA A 170 -8.17 -8.52 11.17
N SER A 171 -7.64 -7.90 10.11
CA SER A 171 -8.18 -6.65 9.56
C SER A 171 -9.62 -6.81 9.06
N ALA A 172 -9.95 -7.92 8.40
CA ALA A 172 -11.32 -8.20 7.98
C ALA A 172 -12.27 -8.42 9.18
N ALA A 173 -11.83 -9.16 10.20
CA ALA A 173 -12.61 -9.38 11.41
C ALA A 173 -12.91 -8.06 12.16
N VAL A 174 -11.90 -7.20 12.31
CA VAL A 174 -12.06 -5.87 12.90
C VAL A 174 -13.02 -5.02 12.07
N ALA A 175 -12.88 -5.02 10.73
CA ALA A 175 -13.77 -4.28 9.85
C ALA A 175 -15.23 -4.76 9.98
N LEU A 176 -15.47 -6.07 10.01
CA LEU A 176 -16.80 -6.64 10.23
C LEU A 176 -17.37 -6.25 11.61
N GLY A 177 -16.55 -6.27 12.65
CA GLY A 177 -16.94 -5.81 13.99
C GLY A 177 -17.36 -4.34 14.00
N VAL A 178 -16.57 -3.46 13.37
CA VAL A 178 -16.89 -2.03 13.25
C VAL A 178 -18.17 -1.80 12.47
N VAL A 179 -18.36 -2.49 11.33
CA VAL A 179 -19.60 -2.42 10.55
C VAL A 179 -20.80 -2.91 11.38
N GLY A 180 -20.65 -4.02 12.08
CA GLY A 180 -21.70 -4.56 12.97
C GLY A 180 -22.09 -3.58 14.07
N LEU A 181 -21.10 -2.94 14.72
CA LEU A 181 -21.35 -1.90 15.72
C LEU A 181 -22.07 -0.69 15.13
N ALA A 182 -21.64 -0.21 13.97
CA ALA A 182 -22.27 0.93 13.29
C ALA A 182 -23.72 0.63 12.91
N VAL A 183 -23.99 -0.58 12.40
CA VAL A 183 -25.36 -1.03 12.09
C VAL A 183 -26.19 -1.14 13.37
N GLY A 184 -25.64 -1.75 14.43
CA GLY A 184 -26.33 -1.88 15.72
C GLY A 184 -26.70 -0.52 16.33
N LEU A 185 -25.76 0.43 16.31
CA LEU A 185 -25.99 1.83 16.73
C LEU A 185 -27.08 2.49 15.87
N GLY A 186 -27.02 2.34 14.55
CA GLY A 186 -28.04 2.88 13.63
C GLY A 186 -29.43 2.32 13.93
N VAL A 187 -29.54 1.00 14.12
CA VAL A 187 -30.80 0.34 14.45
C VAL A 187 -31.32 0.79 15.83
N SER A 188 -30.44 0.92 16.82
CA SER A 188 -30.79 1.39 18.16
C SER A 188 -31.35 2.82 18.13
N LEU A 189 -30.70 3.72 17.39
CA LEU A 189 -31.16 5.11 17.25
C LEU A 189 -32.50 5.18 16.51
N TRP A 190 -32.67 4.40 15.45
CA TRP A 190 -33.92 4.31 14.69
C TRP A 190 -35.09 3.79 15.55
N GLN A 191 -34.86 2.72 16.33
CA GLN A 191 -35.86 2.20 17.26
C GLN A 191 -36.22 3.22 18.34
N GLY A 192 -35.23 3.94 18.88
CA GLY A 192 -35.44 5.00 19.87
C GLY A 192 -36.33 6.13 19.35
N GLN A 193 -36.08 6.62 18.14
CA GLN A 193 -36.93 7.64 17.51
C GLN A 193 -38.35 7.15 17.26
N ARG A 194 -38.50 5.93 16.74
CA ARG A 194 -39.82 5.33 16.46
C ARG A 194 -40.62 5.13 17.73
N ALA A 195 -39.97 4.76 18.84
CA ALA A 195 -40.59 4.65 20.15
C ALA A 195 -41.02 6.03 20.70
N ALA A 196 -40.22 7.08 20.51
CA ALA A 196 -40.58 8.43 20.90
C ALA A 196 -41.85 8.91 20.16
N THR A 197 -41.90 8.76 18.84
CA THR A 197 -43.09 9.13 18.05
C THR A 197 -44.34 8.36 18.47
N ALA A 198 -44.21 7.06 18.77
CA ALA A 198 -45.32 6.26 19.27
C ALA A 198 -45.82 6.72 20.64
N ARG A 199 -44.91 7.15 21.54
CA ARG A 199 -45.28 7.71 22.85
C ARG A 199 -46.05 9.02 22.70
N ASP A 200 -45.60 9.91 21.82
CA ASP A 200 -46.26 11.21 21.58
C ASP A 200 -47.69 11.01 21.02
N LEU A 201 -47.86 10.05 20.11
CA LEU A 201 -49.17 9.65 19.57
C LEU A 201 -50.08 9.01 20.63
N ALA A 202 -49.52 8.27 21.60
CA ALA A 202 -50.29 7.69 22.68
C ALA A 202 -50.72 8.74 23.72
N GLN A 203 -49.84 9.68 24.05
CA GLN A 203 -50.13 10.77 24.99
C GLN A 203 -51.21 11.71 24.45
N SER A 204 -51.12 12.09 23.16
CA SER A 204 -52.16 12.91 22.51
C SER A 204 -53.55 12.27 22.53
N ARG A 205 -53.65 10.93 22.40
CA ARG A 205 -54.94 10.22 22.51
C ARG A 205 -55.54 10.28 23.92
N LEU A 206 -54.70 10.23 24.95
CA LEU A 206 -55.14 10.31 26.35
C LEU A 206 -55.63 11.71 26.72
N THR A 207 -54.98 12.76 26.24
CA THR A 207 -55.43 14.15 26.45
C THR A 207 -56.71 14.50 25.70
N HIS A 208 -57.04 13.79 24.61
CA HIS A 208 -58.27 14.01 23.85
C HIS A 208 -59.46 13.12 24.27
N LEU A 209 -59.33 12.27 25.30
CA LEU A 209 -60.49 11.52 25.80
C LEU A 209 -61.50 12.49 26.44
N PRO A 210 -62.74 12.60 25.92
CA PRO A 210 -63.76 13.46 26.50
C PRO A 210 -64.08 12.99 27.92
N ALA A 211 -64.05 13.91 28.89
CA ALA A 211 -64.35 13.63 30.28
C ALA A 211 -65.64 12.82 30.40
N ARG A 212 -65.51 11.57 30.87
CA ARG A 212 -66.62 10.64 31.04
C ARG A 212 -67.56 11.24 32.10
N ARG A 213 -68.70 11.77 31.67
CA ARG A 213 -69.75 12.28 32.57
C ARG A 213 -70.21 11.16 33.50
N PRO A 214 -70.17 11.32 34.83
CA PRO A 214 -70.73 10.33 35.75
C PRO A 214 -72.25 10.30 35.57
N GLY A 215 -72.81 9.10 35.40
CA GLY A 215 -74.21 8.91 35.01
C GLY A 215 -75.22 9.03 36.16
N GLY A 216 -76.47 9.27 35.77
CA GLY A 216 -77.65 8.64 36.39
C GLY A 216 -78.55 9.51 37.25
N GLN A 217 -79.69 9.96 36.69
CA GLN A 217 -80.96 10.09 37.41
C GLN A 217 -82.09 9.46 36.57
N GLY A 218 -82.97 8.74 37.26
CA GLY A 218 -83.74 7.61 36.75
C GLY A 218 -84.99 7.91 35.93
N ARG A 219 -85.44 6.88 35.22
CA ARG A 219 -86.76 6.79 34.57
C ARG A 219 -87.65 5.83 35.37
N PRO A 220 -88.86 6.22 35.79
CA PRO A 220 -89.81 5.28 36.35
C PRO A 220 -90.58 4.55 35.25
N ALA A 221 -90.84 3.26 35.49
CA ALA A 221 -91.65 2.38 34.67
C ALA A 221 -93.16 2.66 34.87
N GLN A 222 -93.92 2.77 33.78
CA GLN A 222 -95.38 2.68 33.78
C GLN A 222 -95.79 1.27 33.32
N GLY A 223 -96.62 0.61 34.14
CA GLY A 223 -97.16 -0.72 33.88
C GLY A 223 -98.36 -0.71 32.91
N PRO A 224 -98.73 -1.88 32.34
CA PRO A 224 -99.72 -1.98 31.27
C PRO A 224 -101.15 -2.18 31.81
N ASP A 225 -102.12 -1.62 31.09
CA ASP A 225 -103.55 -1.83 31.30
C ASP A 225 -104.15 -2.76 30.22
N ARG A 226 -105.30 -3.35 30.54
CA ARG A 226 -105.88 -4.64 30.10
C ARG A 226 -106.27 -4.86 28.60
N GLN A 227 -106.14 -6.14 28.18
CA GLN A 227 -106.97 -7.07 27.32
C GLN A 227 -108.28 -6.58 26.62
N PRO A 228 -108.88 -7.28 25.60
CA PRO A 228 -108.86 -8.75 25.33
C PRO A 228 -108.83 -9.24 23.84
N ARG A 229 -108.89 -10.59 23.70
CA ARG A 229 -108.82 -11.52 22.53
C ARG A 229 -109.97 -11.38 21.49
N PRO A 230 -109.93 -12.08 20.33
CA PRO A 230 -110.39 -13.49 20.18
C PRO A 230 -109.43 -14.40 19.36
N HIS A 231 -109.27 -15.70 19.66
CA HIS A 231 -109.90 -16.89 19.00
C HIS A 231 -109.83 -16.86 17.45
N GLY A 232 -109.31 -17.86 16.72
CA GLY A 232 -109.11 -19.29 16.98
C GLY A 232 -108.31 -19.98 15.85
N PRO A 233 -108.30 -21.33 15.79
CA PRO A 233 -107.21 -22.14 15.22
C PRO A 233 -107.54 -22.82 13.88
N GLY A 234 -106.52 -23.38 13.22
CA GLY A 234 -106.61 -24.33 12.10
C GLY A 234 -105.27 -24.36 11.36
N ASP A 235 -104.36 -25.29 11.64
CA ASP A 235 -104.34 -26.72 11.30
C ASP A 235 -104.22 -26.97 9.79
N GLY A 236 -103.29 -27.85 9.41
CA GLY A 236 -103.22 -28.37 8.04
C GLY A 236 -101.83 -28.49 7.42
N ARG A 237 -101.08 -29.50 7.88
CA ARG A 237 -100.16 -30.40 7.15
C ARG A 237 -98.96 -29.85 6.37
#